data_AF-A0AAU2JDP6-F1
#
_entry.id   AF-A0AAU2JDP6-F1
#
_cell.length_a   1.000
_cell.length_b   1.000
_cell.length_c   1.000
_cell.angle_alpha   90.00
_cell.angle_beta   90.00
_cell.angle_gamma   90.00
#
_symmetry.space_group_name_H-M   'P 1'
#
loop_
_entity.id
_entity.type
_entity.pdbx_description
1 polymer ?
#
loop_
_entity_poly.entity_id
_entity_poly.type
_entity_poly.pdbx_seq_one_letter_code
_entity_poly.pdbx_strand_id
1 'polypeptide(L)' 'MPQAIIITGASDGIGAAAARALAAKGERIVLVGRSPAKTAAVGQAGPVRGRGPGR' A
#
# COMPACT_ATOMS: atom_id res chain seq x y z
N MET A 1 -16.12 12.06 0.68
CA MET A 1 -15.27 11.01 1.29
C MET A 1 -14.15 10.67 0.32
N PRO A 2 -12.88 10.70 0.71
CA PRO A 2 -11.80 10.48 -0.26
C PRO A 2 -11.62 8.97 -0.50
N GLN A 3 -11.48 8.57 -1.77
CA GLN A 3 -11.46 7.15 -2.18
C GLN A 3 -10.10 6.51 -1.88
N ALA A 4 -10.07 5.19 -1.70
CA ALA A 4 -8.84 4.40 -1.49
C ALA A 4 -8.90 3.10 -2.29
N ILE A 5 -7.75 2.67 -2.80
CA ILE A 5 -7.59 1.44 -3.58
C ILE A 5 -7.00 0.37 -2.67
N ILE A 6 -7.68 -0.78 -2.52
CA ILE A 6 -7.19 -1.91 -1.73
C ILE A 6 -6.46 -2.87 -2.67
N ILE A 7 -5.23 -3.24 -2.31
CA ILE A 7 -4.44 -4.22 -3.05
C ILE A 7 -4.21 -5.44 -2.15
N THR A 8 -4.82 -6.56 -2.50
CA THR A 8 -4.57 -7.86 -1.87
C THR A 8 -3.41 -8.56 -2.56
N GLY A 9 -2.64 -9.36 -1.82
CA GLY A 9 -1.40 -9.95 -2.36
C GLY A 9 -0.32 -8.90 -2.65
N ALA A 10 -0.35 -7.75 -1.95
CA ALA A 10 0.54 -6.62 -2.20
C ALA A 10 2.01 -6.85 -1.81
N SER A 11 2.31 -7.96 -1.12
CA SER A 11 3.62 -8.21 -0.53
C SER A 11 4.71 -8.56 -1.55
N ASP A 12 4.36 -8.94 -2.78
CA ASP A 12 5.31 -9.42 -3.80
C ASP A 12 4.71 -9.35 -5.23
N GLY A 13 5.52 -9.71 -6.23
CA GLY A 13 5.10 -9.93 -7.62
C GLY A 13 4.26 -8.78 -8.20
N ILE A 14 3.16 -9.14 -8.90
CA ILE A 14 2.28 -8.18 -9.57
C ILE A 14 1.63 -7.22 -8.56
N GLY A 15 1.25 -7.69 -7.37
CA GLY A 15 0.64 -6.85 -6.34
C GLY A 15 1.59 -5.72 -5.89
N ALA A 16 2.86 -6.04 -5.69
CA ALA A 16 3.88 -5.04 -5.35
C ALA A 16 4.15 -4.06 -6.50
N ALA A 17 4.18 -4.55 -7.75
CA ALA A 17 4.36 -3.70 -8.93
C ALA A 17 3.19 -2.72 -9.10
N ALA A 18 1.95 -3.19 -8.94
CA ALA A 18 0.75 -2.36 -9.00
C ALA A 18 0.73 -1.31 -7.88
N ALA A 19 1.09 -1.70 -6.65
CA ALA A 19 1.19 -0.79 -5.51
C ALA A 19 2.16 0.37 -5.79
N ARG A 20 3.36 0.06 -6.30
CA ARG A 20 4.36 1.08 -6.66
C ARG A 20 3.85 2.02 -7.76
N ALA A 21 3.24 1.46 -8.80
CA ALA A 21 2.71 2.25 -9.91
C ALA A 21 1.57 3.20 -9.49
N LEU A 22 0.68 2.75 -8.61
CA LEU A 22 -0.42 3.57 -8.08
C LEU A 22 0.09 4.63 -7.09
N ALA A 23 1.02 4.27 -6.21
CA ALA A 23 1.67 5.22 -5.30
C ALA A 23 2.41 6.33 -6.04
N ALA A 24 3.12 6.00 -7.13
CA ALA A 24 3.81 6.98 -7.98
C ALA A 24 2.85 7.98 -8.65
N LYS A 25 1.58 7.61 -8.84
CA LYS A 25 0.51 8.49 -9.33
C LYS A 25 -0.12 9.36 -8.24
N GLY A 26 0.28 9.19 -6.97
CA GLY A 26 -0.29 9.91 -5.83
C GLY A 26 -1.59 9.34 -5.29
N GLU A 27 -1.98 8.12 -5.71
CA GLU A 27 -3.20 7.49 -5.26
C GLU A 27 -3.14 7.06 -3.79
N ARG A 28 -4.28 7.11 -3.09
CA ARG A 28 -4.37 6.53 -1.75
C ARG A 28 -4.58 5.02 -1.86
N ILE A 29 -3.59 4.26 -1.42
CA ILE A 29 -3.62 2.80 -1.46
C ILE A 29 -3.55 2.17 -0.07
N VAL A 30 -4.17 1.00 0.09
CA VAL A 30 -4.09 0.14 1.28
C VAL A 30 -3.55 -1.21 0.86
N LEU A 31 -2.43 -1.63 1.46
CA LEU A 31 -1.76 -2.87 1.12
C LEU A 31 -2.17 -3.99 2.08
N VAL A 32 -2.59 -5.13 1.54
CA VAL A 32 -3.02 -6.30 2.31
C VAL A 32 -2.22 -7.51 1.88
N GLY A 33 -1.59 -8.17 2.86
CA GLY A 33 -0.80 -9.38 2.63
C GLY A 33 -0.54 -10.14 3.93
N ARG A 34 -0.18 -11.42 3.78
CA ARG A 34 0.01 -12.33 4.93
C ARG A 34 1.29 -12.07 5.73
N SER A 35 2.31 -11.48 5.10
CA SER A 35 3.57 -11.14 5.75
C SER A 35 3.63 -9.65 6.03
N PRO A 36 3.54 -9.21 7.30
CA PRO A 36 3.63 -7.79 7.65
C PRO A 36 4.94 -7.16 7.19
N ALA A 37 6.06 -7.87 7.37
CA ALA A 37 7.39 -7.39 6.98
C ALA A 37 7.49 -7.13 5.47
N LYS A 38 7.05 -8.08 4.63
CA LYS A 38 7.06 -7.89 3.17
C LYS A 38 6.13 -6.76 2.72
N THR A 39 4.92 -6.70 3.29
CA THR A 39 3.95 -5.64 2.96
C THR A 39 4.46 -4.26 3.36
N ALA A 40 5.09 -4.13 4.53
CA ALA A 40 5.68 -2.88 4.99
C ALA A 40 6.82 -2.42 4.07
N ALA A 41 7.69 -3.32 3.62
CA ALA A 41 8.78 -3.00 2.69
C ALA A 41 8.27 -2.38 1.37
N VAL A 42 7.11 -2.82 0.87
CA VAL A 42 6.47 -2.21 -0.31
C VAL A 42 5.93 -0.81 -0.01
N GLY A 43 5.40 -0.58 1.20
CA GLY A 43 4.85 0.71 1.62
C GLY A 43 5.87 1.82 1.81
N GLN A 44 7.12 1.49 2.20
CA GLN A 44 8.17 2.50 2.45
C GLN A 44 8.69 3.21 1.19
N ALA A 45 8.26 2.80 -0.01
CA ALA A 45 8.70 3.38 -1.28
C ALA A 45 7.98 4.69 -1.68
N GLY A 46 7.07 5.21 -0.85
CA GLY A 46 6.36 6.47 -1.09
C GLY A 46 5.94 7.17 0.20
N PRO A 47 5.40 8.40 0.14
CA PRO A 47 4.93 9.11 1.33
C PRO A 47 3.74 8.36 1.95
N VAL A 48 4.02 7.53 2.96
CA VAL A 48 3.00 6.83 3.74
C VAL A 48 2.23 7.85 4.56
N ARG A 49 1.08 8.31 4.04
CA ARG A 49 0.08 9.01 4.87
C ARG A 49 -0.71 7.96 5.66
N GLY A 50 -0.05 7.35 6.63
CA GLY A 50 -0.72 6.52 7.61
C GLY A 50 -1.52 7.40 8.55
N ARG A 51 -2.86 7.29 8.53
CA ARG A 51 -3.61 7.56 9.75
C ARG A 51 -3.30 6.37 10.65
N GLY A 52 -2.43 6.57 11.64
CA GLY A 52 -2.27 5.62 12.76
C GLY A 52 -3.64 5.31 13.37
N PRO A 53 -3.78 4.22 14.15
CA PRO A 53 -5.07 3.78 14.69
C PRO A 53 -5.76 4.96 15.36
N GLY A 54 -6.73 5.53 14.65
CA GLY A 54 -7.49 6.67 15.11
C GLY A 54 -8.64 6.13 15.94
N ARG A 55 -8.82 6.75 17.12
CA ARG A 55 -10.04 6.78 17.94
C ARG A 55 -11.26 6.08 17.36
#